data_AF-A0A6D0PKH7-F1
#
_entry.id   AF-A0A6D0PKH7-F1
#
_cell.length_a   1.000
_cell.length_b   1.000
_cell.length_c   1.000
_cell.angle_alpha   90.00
_cell.angle_beta   90.00
_cell.angle_gamma   90.00
#
_symmetry.space_group_name_H-M   'P 1'
#
loop_
_entity.id
_entity.type
_entity.pdbx_description
1 polymer ?
#
loop_
_entity_poly.entity_id
_entity_poly.type
_entity_poly.pdbx_seq_one_letter_code
_entity_poly.pdbx_strand_id
1 'polypeptide(L)'
;MNNALALFKGLLIAAIVVVDGWALFQVVSYTLQNCHNGLAIVLMIGVGSIGVLLLTALMAWVIQPAVYLLTFLFAIIGGITEWVLNRRRSHA
;
A
#
# COMPACT_ATOMS: atom_id res chain seq x y z
N MET A 1 19.84 6.79 2.81
CA MET A 1 18.81 6.62 1.76
C MET A 1 17.94 5.36 1.92
N ASN A 2 18.49 4.16 2.20
CA ASN A 2 17.68 2.93 2.30
C ASN A 2 16.60 2.93 3.40
N ASN A 3 16.85 3.53 4.56
CA ASN A 3 15.87 3.52 5.67
C ASN A 3 14.62 4.37 5.39
N ALA A 4 14.77 5.56 4.79
CA ALA A 4 13.61 6.43 4.48
C ALA A 4 12.71 5.81 3.41
N LEU A 5 13.31 5.18 2.39
CA LEU A 5 12.58 4.48 1.35
C LEU A 5 11.86 3.23 1.90
N ALA A 6 12.52 2.50 2.79
CA ALA A 6 11.93 1.34 3.47
C ALA A 6 10.75 1.76 4.38
N LEU A 7 10.88 2.86 5.12
CA LEU A 7 9.80 3.43 5.93
C LEU A 7 8.61 3.87 5.08
N PHE A 8 8.84 4.52 3.94
CA PHE A 8 7.76 4.96 3.05
C PHE A 8 7.04 3.76 2.40
N LYS A 9 7.79 2.75 1.95
CA LYS A 9 7.21 1.49 1.46
C LYS A 9 6.42 0.77 2.55
N GLY A 10 6.95 0.71 3.77
CA GLY A 10 6.28 0.12 4.93
C GLY A 10 4.97 0.83 5.28
N LEU A 11 4.97 2.16 5.28
CA LEU A 11 3.78 2.98 5.50
C LEU A 11 2.72 2.73 4.42
N LEU A 12 3.13 2.65 3.16
CA LEU A 12 2.23 2.39 2.03
C LEU A 12 1.58 1.00 2.15
N ILE A 13 2.37 -0.02 2.49
CA ILE A 13 1.86 -1.39 2.71
C ILE A 13 0.90 -1.40 3.89
N ALA A 14 1.24 -0.75 5.00
CA ALA A 14 0.36 -0.67 6.17
C ALA A 14 -0.98 0.01 5.83
N ALA A 15 -0.95 1.10 5.06
CA ALA A 15 -2.16 1.79 4.62
C ALA A 15 -3.04 0.88 3.74
N ILE A 16 -2.44 0.16 2.79
CA ILE A 16 -3.17 -0.79 1.92
C ILE A 16 -3.81 -1.90 2.76
N VAL A 17 -3.06 -2.51 3.68
CA VAL A 17 -3.56 -3.59 4.55
C VAL A 17 -4.72 -3.11 5.43
N VAL A 18 -4.67 -1.88 5.95
CA VAL A 18 -5.77 -1.31 6.75
C VAL A 18 -7.02 -1.10 5.91
N VAL A 19 -6.88 -0.58 4.69
CA VAL A 19 -8.01 -0.38 3.77
C VAL A 19 -8.62 -1.72 3.36
N ASP A 20 -7.80 -2.70 3.00
CA ASP A 20 -8.25 -4.05 2.64
C ASP A 20 -8.96 -4.73 3.81
N GLY A 21 -8.39 -4.65 5.01
CA GLY A 21 -8.99 -5.19 6.22
C GLY A 21 -10.35 -4.57 6.53
N TRP A 22 -10.49 -3.26 6.37
CA TRP A 22 -11.77 -2.57 6.52
C TRP A 22 -12.79 -3.00 5.46
N ALA A 23 -12.38 -3.11 4.20
CA ALA A 23 -13.26 -3.54 3.11
C ALA A 23 -13.74 -4.99 3.31
N LEU A 24 -12.84 -5.90 3.71
CA LEU A 24 -13.18 -7.28 4.05
C LEU A 24 -14.13 -7.36 5.24
N PHE A 25 -13.91 -6.53 6.28
CA PHE A 25 -14.82 -6.46 7.42
C PHE A 25 -16.23 -6.03 7.00
N GLN A 26 -16.35 -5.06 6.09
CA GLN A 26 -17.65 -4.63 5.56
C GLN A 26 -18.34 -5.72 4.73
N VAL A 27 -17.58 -6.45 3.91
CA VAL A 27 -18.12 -7.60 3.15
C VAL A 27 -18.66 -8.65 4.12
N VAL A 28 -17.89 -9.03 5.13
CA VAL A 28 -18.29 -10.04 6.11
C VAL A 28 -19.50 -9.58 6.94
N SER A 29 -19.48 -8.35 7.45
CA SER A 29 -20.59 -7.82 8.26
C SER A 29 -21.88 -7.72 7.46
N TYR A 30 -21.81 -7.22 6.22
CA TYR A 30 -22.95 -7.14 5.32
C TYR A 30 -23.51 -8.53 5.00
N THR A 31 -22.64 -9.49 4.67
CA THR A 31 -23.08 -10.85 4.36
C THR A 31 -23.73 -11.52 5.56
N LEU A 32 -23.18 -11.39 6.77
CA LEU A 32 -23.76 -11.98 7.98
C LEU A 32 -25.11 -11.35 8.36
N GLN A 33 -25.31 -10.06 8.06
CA GLN A 33 -26.58 -9.38 8.34
C GLN A 33 -27.68 -9.72 7.34
N ASN A 34 -27.32 -9.98 6.07
CA ASN A 34 -28.30 -10.12 4.99
C ASN A 34 -28.51 -11.58 4.54
N CYS A 35 -27.61 -12.50 4.88
CA CYS A 35 -27.70 -13.91 4.50
C CYS A 35 -27.83 -14.80 5.74
N HIS A 36 -28.84 -15.67 5.72
CA HIS A 36 -29.12 -16.63 6.80
C HIS A 36 -28.75 -18.07 6.41
N ASN A 37 -28.46 -18.32 5.13
CA ASN A 37 -28.05 -19.61 4.61
C ASN A 37 -26.53 -19.76 4.67
N GLY A 38 -26.02 -20.77 5.38
CA GLY A 38 -24.58 -20.98 5.59
C GLY A 38 -23.77 -21.09 4.30
N LEU A 39 -24.27 -21.77 3.27
CA LEU A 39 -23.60 -21.88 1.97
C LEU A 39 -23.50 -20.53 1.24
N ALA A 40 -24.56 -19.72 1.30
CA ALA A 40 -24.61 -18.41 0.67
C ALA A 40 -23.65 -17.42 1.35
N ILE A 41 -23.50 -17.51 2.68
CA ILE A 41 -22.54 -16.71 3.45
C ILE A 41 -21.12 -16.98 2.97
N VAL A 42 -20.72 -18.25 2.87
CA VAL A 42 -19.37 -18.64 2.44
C VAL A 42 -19.11 -18.18 1.01
N LEU A 43 -20.08 -18.35 0.10
CA LEU A 43 -19.96 -17.89 -1.28
C LEU A 43 -19.83 -16.37 -1.38
N MET A 44 -20.65 -15.61 -0.65
CA MET A 44 -20.58 -14.15 -0.68
C MET A 44 -19.31 -13.59 -0.06
N ILE A 45 -18.84 -14.17 1.05
CA ILE A 45 -17.54 -13.78 1.64
C ILE A 45 -16.41 -14.15 0.69
N GLY A 46 -16.42 -15.35 0.11
CA GLY A 46 -15.39 -15.81 -0.83
C GLY A 46 -15.32 -14.95 -2.09
N VAL A 47 -16.45 -14.70 -2.75
CA VAL A 47 -16.51 -13.85 -3.95
C VAL A 47 -16.19 -12.40 -3.60
N GLY A 48 -16.72 -11.88 -2.50
CA GLY A 48 -16.48 -10.51 -2.06
C GLY A 48 -15.02 -10.26 -1.70
N SER A 49 -14.35 -11.19 -1.04
CA SER A 49 -12.92 -11.10 -0.71
C SER A 49 -12.03 -11.17 -1.95
N ILE A 50 -12.34 -12.04 -2.91
CA ILE A 50 -11.67 -12.05 -4.22
C ILE A 50 -11.87 -10.69 -4.93
N GLY A 51 -13.10 -10.15 -4.91
CA GLY A 51 -13.40 -8.86 -5.52
C GLY A 51 -12.60 -7.70 -4.90
N VAL A 52 -12.48 -7.66 -3.58
CA VAL A 52 -11.66 -6.69 -2.86
C VAL A 52 -10.19 -6.82 -3.27
N LEU A 53 -9.62 -8.03 -3.25
CA LEU A 53 -8.22 -8.24 -3.64
C LEU A 53 -7.94 -7.82 -5.09
N LEU A 54 -8.87 -8.07 -6.00
CA LEU A 54 -8.74 -7.72 -7.42
C LEU A 54 -8.80 -6.21 -7.64
N LEU A 55 -9.68 -5.51 -6.92
CA LEU A 55 -9.74 -4.05 -6.91
C LEU A 55 -8.45 -3.43 -6.35
N THR A 56 -7.95 -3.96 -5.23
CA THR A 56 -6.70 -3.47 -4.63
C THR A 56 -5.50 -3.72 -5.55
N ALA A 57 -5.42 -4.88 -6.20
CA ALA A 57 -4.38 -5.15 -7.20
C ALA A 57 -4.44 -4.17 -8.37
N LEU A 58 -5.64 -3.84 -8.85
CA LEU A 58 -5.83 -2.87 -9.92
C LEU A 58 -5.42 -1.45 -9.49
N MET A 59 -5.79 -1.04 -8.27
CA MET A 59 -5.38 0.25 -7.71
C MET A 59 -3.87 0.32 -7.49
N ALA A 60 -3.25 -0.76 -7.00
CA ALA A 60 -1.82 -0.85 -6.82
C ALA A 60 -1.08 -0.68 -8.17
N TRP A 61 -1.61 -1.28 -9.25
CA TRP A 61 -1.06 -1.13 -10.59
C TRP A 61 -1.13 0.32 -11.10
N VAL A 62 -2.24 1.01 -10.85
CA VAL A 62 -2.42 2.44 -11.22
C VAL A 62 -1.49 3.35 -10.42
N ILE A 63 -1.29 3.07 -9.12
CA ILE A 63 -0.50 3.89 -8.21
C ILE A 63 1.02 3.61 -8.33
N GLN A 64 1.40 2.42 -8.79
CA GLN A 64 2.79 1.99 -8.97
C GLN A 64 3.71 2.99 -9.70
N PRO A 65 3.32 3.57 -10.87
CA PRO A 65 4.15 4.56 -11.55
C PRO A 65 4.39 5.82 -10.72
N ALA A 66 3.37 6.30 -9.99
CA ALA A 66 3.52 7.46 -9.10
C ALA A 66 4.47 7.16 -7.94
N VAL A 67 4.42 5.95 -7.38
CA VAL A 67 5.35 5.49 -6.34
C VAL A 67 6.78 5.48 -6.86
N TYR A 68 7.03 4.95 -8.07
CA TYR A 68 8.37 4.96 -8.67
C TYR A 68 8.90 6.39 -8.86
N LEU A 69 8.06 7.30 -9.35
CA LEU A 69 8.42 8.69 -9.58
C LEU A 69 8.78 9.40 -8.25
N LEU A 70 7.98 9.19 -7.20
CA LEU A 70 8.29 9.66 -5.85
C LEU A 70 9.61 9.09 -5.33
N THR A 71 9.83 7.78 -5.46
CA THR A 71 11.09 7.16 -5.02
C THR A 71 12.30 7.71 -5.76
N PHE A 72 12.17 8.01 -7.04
CA PHE A 72 13.21 8.63 -7.85
C PHE A 72 13.53 10.06 -7.39
N LEU A 73 12.51 10.88 -7.13
CA LEU A 73 12.68 12.23 -6.59
C LEU A 73 13.40 12.22 -5.23
N PHE A 74 12.98 11.34 -4.33
CA PHE A 74 13.66 11.19 -3.03
C PHE A 74 15.10 10.71 -3.18
N ALA A 75 15.39 9.85 -4.16
CA ALA A 75 16.76 9.40 -4.43
C ALA A 75 17.64 10.55 -4.95
N ILE A 76 17.12 11.40 -5.84
CA ILE A 76 17.82 12.60 -6.31
C ILE A 76 18.12 13.55 -5.15
N ILE A 77 17.11 13.89 -4.36
CA ILE A 77 17.26 14.81 -3.23
C ILE A 77 18.27 14.23 -2.22
N GLY A 78 18.16 12.95 -1.91
CA GLY A 78 19.10 12.24 -1.04
C GLY A 78 20.54 12.31 -1.56
N GLY A 79 20.75 12.03 -2.86
CA GLY A 79 22.06 12.08 -3.49
C GLY A 79 22.66 13.49 -3.53
N ILE A 80 21.86 14.53 -3.81
CA ILE A 80 22.30 15.93 -3.76
C ILE A 80 22.70 16.30 -2.33
N THR A 81 21.89 15.92 -1.34
CA THR A 81 22.15 16.21 0.08
C THR A 81 23.45 15.56 0.53
N GLU A 82 23.67 14.29 0.18
CA GLU A 82 24.88 13.54 0.50
C GLU A 82 26.12 14.12 -0.19
N TRP A 83 25.99 14.52 -1.45
CA TRP A 83 27.06 15.21 -2.18
C TRP A 83 27.43 16.55 -1.53
N VAL A 84 26.45 17.37 -1.16
CA VAL A 84 26.69 18.65 -0.46
C VAL A 84 27.37 18.43 0.90
N LEU A 85 26.92 17.44 1.67
CA LEU A 85 27.50 17.12 2.99
C LEU A 85 28.94 16.64 2.88
N ASN A 86 29.24 15.75 1.92
CA ASN A 86 30.60 15.28 1.69
C ASN A 86 31.52 16.38 1.18
N ARG A 87 31.02 17.27 0.31
CA ARG A 87 31.79 18.42 -0.18
C ARG A 87 32.12 19.40 0.95
N ARG A 88 31.21 19.61 1.91
CA ARG A 88 31.49 20.45 3.10
C ARG A 88 32.52 19.82 4.04
N ARG A 89 32.53 18.49 4.19
CA ARG A 89 33.53 17.78 5.00
C ARG A 89 34.92 17.75 4.39
N SER A 90 35.08 17.86 3.08
CA SER A 90 36.40 17.91 2.45
C SER A 90 37.08 19.28 2.52
N HIS A 91 36.36 20.32 2.96
CA HIS A 91 36.86 21.68 3.11
C HIS A 91 37.06 22.11 4.59
N ALA A 92 36.84 21.19 5.53
CA ALA A 92 37.17 21.31 6.95
C ALA A 92 38.35 20.39 7.28
#